data_AF-A0A7X1NIK2-F1
#
_entry.id   AF-A0A7X1NIK2-F1
#
_cell.length_a   1.000
_cell.length_b   1.000
_cell.length_c   1.000
_cell.angle_alpha   90.00
_cell.angle_beta   90.00
_cell.angle_gamma   90.00
#
_symmetry.space_group_name_H-M   'P 1'
#
loop_
_entity.id
_entity.type
_entity.pdbx_description
1 polymer ?
#
loop_
_entity_poly.entity_id
_entity_poly.type
_entity_poly.pdbx_seq_one_letter_code
_entity_poly.pdbx_strand_id
1 'polypeptide(L)'
;MNQRAQTIEHLQRSDEDSSQRRALAARLDTALKRARISSAGAARRLEVSEHDVQFWRRGITVPPLSAFTRIASFLNLDVYRLCTGQTAGATAAL
;
A
#
# COMPACT_ATOMS: atom_id res chain seq x y z
N MET A 1 -21.49 18.18 23.74
CA MET A 1 -20.54 17.31 22.99
C MET A 1 -19.58 18.22 22.24
N ASN A 2 -18.27 18.07 22.45
CA ASN A 2 -17.26 19.06 22.07
C ASN A 2 -16.79 18.87 20.61
N GLN A 3 -17.17 19.80 19.74
CA GLN A 3 -16.81 19.84 18.32
C GLN A 3 -15.27 19.81 18.10
N ARG A 4 -14.50 20.38 19.04
CA ARG A 4 -13.03 20.35 19.04
C ARG A 4 -12.44 18.95 19.21
N ALA A 5 -13.06 18.10 20.05
CA ALA A 5 -12.60 16.72 20.23
C ALA A 5 -12.80 15.92 18.94
N GLN A 6 -13.95 16.09 18.29
CA GLN A 6 -14.26 15.44 17.00
C GLN A 6 -13.29 15.87 15.89
N THR A 7 -12.88 17.15 15.84
CA THR A 7 -11.88 17.63 14.88
C THR A 7 -10.51 16.99 15.11
N ILE A 8 -10.07 16.87 16.37
CA ILE A 8 -8.77 16.24 16.70
C ILE A 8 -8.79 14.74 16.35
N GLU A 9 -9.86 14.02 16.71
CA GLU A 9 -10.01 12.61 16.35
C GLU A 9 -10.05 12.40 14.83
N HIS A 10 -10.67 13.32 14.08
CA HIS A 10 -10.69 13.26 12.62
C HIS A 10 -9.30 13.48 12.03
N LEU A 11 -8.57 14.48 12.52
CA LEU A 11 -7.19 14.76 12.11
C LEU A 11 -6.26 13.57 12.38
N GLN A 12 -6.35 12.97 13.57
CA GLN A 12 -5.56 11.78 13.92
C GLN A 12 -5.89 10.60 13.01
N ARG A 13 -7.18 10.35 12.74
CA ARG A 13 -7.61 9.29 11.82
C ARG A 13 -7.11 9.54 10.38
N SER A 14 -7.14 10.79 9.91
CA SER A 14 -6.63 11.15 8.58
C SER A 14 -5.10 11.04 8.47
N ASP A 15 -4.37 11.40 9.54
CA ASP A 15 -2.91 11.21 9.60
C ASP A 15 -2.56 9.71 9.57
N GLU A 16 -3.28 8.90 10.35
CA GLU A 16 -3.09 7.45 10.38
C GLU A 16 -3.39 6.83 9.00
N ASP A 17 -4.50 7.17 8.35
CA ASP A 17 -4.81 6.74 6.97
C ASP A 17 -3.72 7.17 5.98
N SER A 18 -3.24 8.41 6.09
CA SER A 18 -2.14 8.92 5.25
C SER A 18 -0.82 8.17 5.50
N SER A 19 -0.56 7.76 6.73
CA SER A 19 0.62 6.96 7.09
C SER A 19 0.51 5.55 6.54
N GLN A 20 -0.66 4.92 6.64
CA GLN A 20 -0.94 3.58 6.11
C GLN A 20 -0.83 3.55 4.60
N ARG A 21 -1.39 4.55 3.92
CA ARG A 21 -1.26 4.73 2.46
C ARG A 21 0.19 4.85 2.02
N ARG A 22 1.00 5.66 2.72
CA ARG A 22 2.43 5.82 2.43
C ARG A 22 3.22 4.53 2.70
N ALA A 23 2.92 3.83 3.79
CA ALA A 23 3.56 2.54 4.09
C ALA A 23 3.23 1.48 3.02
N LEU A 24 1.98 1.41 2.58
CA LEU A 24 1.54 0.53 1.50
C LEU A 24 2.27 0.85 0.18
N ALA A 25 2.37 2.14 -0.16
CA ALA A 25 3.07 2.60 -1.35
C ALA A 25 4.55 2.19 -1.35
N ALA A 26 5.24 2.41 -0.22
CA ALA A 26 6.64 2.03 -0.05
C ALA A 26 6.84 0.51 -0.19
N ARG A 27 5.90 -0.29 0.33
CA ARG A 27 5.91 -1.76 0.21
C ARG A 27 5.70 -2.21 -1.23
N LEU A 28 4.72 -1.64 -1.91
CA LEU A 28 4.45 -1.93 -3.32
C LEU A 28 5.66 -1.55 -4.19
N ASP A 29 6.23 -0.36 -3.97
CA ASP A 29 7.42 0.10 -4.68
C ASP A 29 8.62 -0.84 -4.46
N THR A 30 8.86 -1.25 -3.21
CA THR A 30 9.91 -2.21 -2.87
C THR A 30 9.69 -3.57 -3.54
N ALA A 31 8.46 -4.06 -3.55
CA ALA A 31 8.14 -5.36 -4.13
C ALA A 31 8.30 -5.36 -5.66
N LEU A 32 7.86 -4.29 -6.34
CA LEU A 32 8.08 -4.09 -7.77
C LEU A 32 9.56 -3.97 -8.12
N LYS A 33 10.34 -3.21 -7.32
CA LYS A 33 11.80 -3.10 -7.48
C LYS A 33 12.50 -4.45 -7.30
N ARG A 34 12.12 -5.23 -6.27
CA ARG A 34 12.67 -6.57 -6.03
C ARG A 34 12.39 -7.53 -7.17
N ALA A 35 11.20 -7.45 -7.76
CA ALA A 35 10.82 -8.24 -8.93
C ALA A 35 11.40 -7.69 -10.26
N ARG A 36 12.15 -6.57 -10.23
CA ARG A 36 12.69 -5.86 -11.40
C ARG A 36 11.63 -5.43 -12.42
N ILE A 37 10.49 -4.96 -11.93
CA ILE A 37 9.35 -4.58 -12.78
C ILE A 37 9.20 -3.08 -12.84
N SER A 38 9.13 -2.56 -14.06
CA SER A 38 8.81 -1.17 -14.32
C SER A 38 7.32 -0.89 -14.08
N SER A 39 6.98 0.38 -13.87
CA SER A 39 5.56 0.79 -13.75
C SER A 39 4.73 0.34 -14.96
N ALA A 40 5.27 0.49 -16.17
CA ALA A 40 4.64 0.00 -17.41
C ALA A 40 4.44 -1.53 -17.41
N GLY A 41 5.42 -2.29 -16.90
CA GLY A 41 5.33 -3.75 -16.79
C GLY A 41 4.26 -4.19 -15.81
N ALA A 42 4.18 -3.52 -14.65
CA ALA A 42 3.12 -3.74 -13.67
C ALA A 42 1.75 -3.35 -14.25
N ALA A 43 1.63 -2.21 -14.91
CA ALA A 43 0.40 -1.73 -15.53
C ALA A 43 -0.15 -2.76 -16.53
N ARG A 44 0.71 -3.31 -17.40
CA ARG A 44 0.35 -4.35 -18.35
C ARG A 44 -0.13 -5.64 -17.68
N ARG A 45 0.52 -6.06 -16.58
CA ARG A 45 0.14 -7.27 -15.82
C ARG A 45 -1.17 -7.11 -15.04
N LEU A 46 -1.45 -5.89 -14.61
CA LEU A 46 -2.63 -5.56 -13.81
C LEU A 46 -3.81 -5.09 -14.65
N GLU A 47 -3.62 -4.87 -15.95
CA GLU A 47 -4.61 -4.29 -16.89
C GLU A 47 -5.11 -2.92 -16.43
N VAL A 48 -4.19 -2.08 -15.93
CA VAL A 48 -4.48 -0.72 -15.45
C VAL A 48 -3.57 0.29 -16.14
N SER A 49 -3.83 1.59 -15.95
CA SER A 49 -2.95 2.61 -16.52
C SER A 49 -1.61 2.68 -15.77
N GLU A 50 -0.54 3.05 -16.48
CA GLU A 50 0.75 3.28 -15.83
C GLU A 50 0.69 4.42 -14.81
N HIS A 51 -0.16 5.43 -15.05
CA HIS A 51 -0.41 6.52 -14.13
C HIS A 51 -0.96 6.01 -12.79
N ASP A 52 -1.93 5.08 -12.82
CA ASP A 52 -2.46 4.48 -11.60
C ASP A 52 -1.35 3.81 -10.78
N VAL A 53 -0.50 3.02 -11.44
CA VAL A 53 0.64 2.36 -10.78
C VAL A 53 1.61 3.39 -10.19
N GLN A 54 1.87 4.50 -10.89
CA GLN A 54 2.72 5.56 -10.36
C GLN A 54 2.08 6.26 -9.15
N PHE A 55 0.78 6.50 -9.16
CA PHE A 55 0.06 7.07 -8.02
C PHE A 55 0.09 6.15 -6.80
N TRP A 56 -0.06 4.84 -7.01
CA TRP A 56 0.04 3.85 -5.94
C TRP A 56 1.45 3.78 -5.37
N ARG A 57 2.48 3.80 -6.21
CA ARG A 57 3.90 3.81 -5.77
C ARG A 57 4.26 5.07 -4.99
N ARG A 58 3.56 6.19 -5.23
CA ARG A 58 3.74 7.46 -4.51
C ARG A 58 2.82 7.61 -3.30
N GLY A 59 1.90 6.67 -3.08
CA GLY A 59 0.92 6.72 -1.97
C GLY A 59 -0.12 7.81 -2.12
N ILE A 60 -0.36 8.28 -3.35
CA ILE A 60 -1.37 9.31 -3.66
C ILE A 60 -2.76 8.65 -3.67
N THR A 61 -2.87 7.47 -4.27
CA THR A 61 -4.08 6.65 -4.30
C THR A 61 -3.77 5.24 -3.82
N VAL A 62 -4.81 4.52 -3.42
CA VAL A 62 -4.71 3.12 -3.00
C VAL A 62 -5.16 2.24 -4.17
N PRO A 63 -4.46 1.14 -4.49
CA PRO A 63 -4.94 0.21 -5.49
C PRO A 63 -6.31 -0.36 -5.10
N PRO A 64 -7.26 -0.52 -6.03
CA PRO A 64 -8.49 -1.26 -5.75
C PRO A 64 -8.15 -2.70 -5.38
N LEU A 65 -9.04 -3.35 -4.62
CA LEU A 65 -8.83 -4.71 -4.11
C LEU A 65 -8.51 -5.71 -5.24
N SER A 66 -9.12 -5.55 -6.42
CA SER A 66 -8.86 -6.36 -7.61
C SER A 66 -7.40 -6.26 -8.10
N ALA A 67 -6.85 -5.05 -8.15
CA ALA A 67 -5.44 -4.83 -8.48
C ALA A 67 -4.54 -5.41 -7.38
N PHE A 68 -4.94 -5.27 -6.12
CA PHE A 68 -4.18 -5.79 -4.98
C PHE A 68 -4.05 -7.32 -5.00
N THR A 69 -5.15 -8.04 -5.26
CA THR A 69 -5.14 -9.51 -5.41
C THR A 69 -4.26 -9.96 -6.58
N ARG A 70 -4.30 -9.22 -7.70
CA ARG A 70 -3.45 -9.50 -8.87
C ARG A 70 -1.97 -9.26 -8.56
N ILE A 71 -1.63 -8.16 -7.90
CA ILE A 71 -0.26 -7.85 -7.44
C ILE A 71 0.24 -8.95 -6.51
N ALA A 72 -0.55 -9.35 -5.52
CA ALA A 72 -0.22 -10.40 -4.57
C ALA A 72 0.02 -11.75 -5.25
N SER A 73 -0.88 -12.15 -6.15
CA SER A 73 -0.76 -13.40 -6.93
C SER A 73 0.49 -13.37 -7.83
N PHE A 74 0.74 -12.24 -8.48
CA PHE A 74 1.85 -12.08 -9.40
C PHE A 74 3.22 -12.02 -8.69
N LEU A 75 3.30 -11.37 -7.52
CA LEU A 75 4.51 -11.30 -6.71
C LEU A 75 4.69 -12.50 -5.76
N ASN A 76 3.73 -13.43 -5.76
CA ASN A 76 3.62 -14.54 -4.81
C ASN A 76 3.77 -14.05 -3.34
N LEU A 77 3.16 -12.90 -3.05
CA LEU A 77 3.16 -12.29 -1.72
C LEU A 77 1.78 -12.44 -1.12
N ASP A 78 1.72 -12.81 0.16
CA ASP A 78 0.46 -12.82 0.88
C ASP A 78 -0.12 -11.39 0.98
N VAL A 79 -1.39 -11.23 0.61
CA VAL A 79 -2.11 -9.94 0.65
C VAL A 79 -2.00 -9.30 2.03
N TYR A 80 -2.08 -10.10 3.10
CA TYR A 80 -1.92 -9.61 4.46
C TYR A 80 -0.52 -9.07 4.70
N ARG A 81 0.52 -9.69 4.13
CA ARG A 81 1.90 -9.20 4.23
C ARG A 81 2.10 -7.92 3.43
N LEU A 82 1.38 -7.71 2.35
CA LEU A 82 1.49 -6.49 1.55
C LEU A 82 0.78 -5.31 2.25
N CYS A 83 -0.36 -5.57 2.91
CA CYS A 83 -1.09 -4.58 3.71
C CYS A 83 -0.42 -4.26 5.05
N THR A 84 -0.09 -5.29 5.84
CA THR A 84 0.41 -5.12 7.22
C THR A 84 1.94 -5.06 7.29
N GLY A 85 2.63 -5.64 6.28
CA GLY A 85 4.07 -5.93 6.25
C GLY A 85 4.66 -6.44 7.55
N GLN A 86 3.87 -7.24 8.26
CA GLN A 86 4.41 -8.20 9.19
C GLN A 86 5.18 -9.26 8.42
N THR A 87 6.49 -9.11 8.40
CA THR A 87 7.35 -10.28 8.30
C THR A 87 7.14 -11.12 9.55
N ALA A 88 6.57 -12.33 9.42
CA ALA A 88 6.75 -13.37 10.43
C ALA A 88 8.24 -13.38 10.82
N GLY A 89 8.57 -12.87 12.01
CA GLY A 89 9.96 -12.63 12.41
C GLY A 89 10.29 -11.23 12.97
N ALA A 90 9.32 -10.38 13.29
CA ALA A 90 9.54 -9.30 14.26
C ALA A 90 8.73 -9.61 15.54
N THR A 91 9.03 -10.75 16.15
CA THR A 91 8.74 -10.96 17.56
C THR A 91 9.42 -9.84 18.35
N ALA A 92 8.62 -9.19 19.18
CA ALA A 92 9.06 -8.26 20.21
C ALA A 92 10.36 -8.74 20.85
N ALA A 93 11.39 -7.91 20.78
CA ALA A 93 12.45 -7.96 21.78
C ALA A 93 11.87 -7.28 23.03
N LEU A 94 11.77 -8.09 24.07
CA LEU A 94 11.40 -7.75 25.45
C LEU A 94 12.29 -6.63 26.02
#